data_AF-A0A962VMH7-F1
#
_entry.id   AF-A0A962VMH7-F1
#
_cell.length_a   1.000
_cell.length_b   1.000
_cell.length_c   1.000
_cell.angle_alpha   90.00
_cell.angle_beta   90.00
_cell.angle_gamma   90.00
#
_symmetry.space_group_name_H-M   'P 1'
#
loop_
_entity.id
_entity.type
_entity.pdbx_description
1 polymer ?
#
loop_
_entity_poly.entity_id
_entity_poly.type
_entity_poly.pdbx_seq_one_letter_code
_entity_poly.pdbx_strand_id
1 'polypeptide(L)' 'IEMQIEKRQTESGGELYFDMSGSSPPCQGPMNSVIATTRSSIYLAMKHIFPEVPINAGTFEPLHIKDPDG' A
#
# COMPACT_ATOMS: atom_id res chain seq x y z
N ILE A 1 13.57 0.91 9.81
CA ILE A 1 12.44 -0.05 9.82
C ILE A 1 11.72 0.17 8.48
N GLU A 2 11.38 -0.90 7.76
CA GLU A 2 11.11 -0.89 6.31
C GLU A 2 9.74 -1.52 6.01
N MET A 3 9.05 -0.99 5.00
CA MET A 3 7.79 -1.57 4.50
C MET A 3 8.05 -2.96 3.91
N GLN A 4 7.24 -3.94 4.30
CA GLN A 4 7.32 -5.29 3.74
C GLN A 4 6.21 -5.50 2.71
N ILE A 5 6.55 -6.22 1.63
CA ILE A 5 5.59 -6.58 0.58
C ILE A 5 5.58 -8.11 0.46
N GLU A 6 4.39 -8.70 0.58
CA GLU A 6 4.17 -10.13 0.42
C GLU A 6 3.14 -10.37 -0.71
N LYS A 7 3.43 -11.32 -1.59
CA LYS A 7 2.46 -11.82 -2.57
C LYS A 7 1.87 -13.13 -2.06
N ARG A 8 0.54 -13.23 -2.03
CA ARG A 8 -0.19 -14.47 -1.74
C ARG A 8 -0.93 -14.93 -2.98
N GLN A 9 -0.91 -16.23 -3.26
CA GLN A 9 -1.69 -16.83 -4.33
C GLN A 9 -2.94 -17.47 -3.75
N THR A 10 -4.09 -17.14 -4.34
CA THR A 10 -5.42 -17.67 -3.99
C THR A 10 -6.02 -18.34 -5.23
N GLU A 11 -7.11 -19.09 -5.05
CA GLU A 11 -7.86 -19.67 -6.17
C GLU A 11 -8.45 -18.60 -7.11
N SER A 12 -8.74 -17.41 -6.58
CA SER A 12 -9.21 -16.23 -7.31
C SER A 12 -8.10 -15.40 -7.97
N GLY A 13 -6.83 -15.74 -7.75
CA GLY A 13 -5.68 -15.00 -8.29
C GLY A 13 -4.69 -14.54 -7.22
N GLY A 14 -3.83 -13.58 -7.57
CA GLY A 14 -2.79 -13.06 -6.68
C GLY A 14 -3.25 -11.85 -5.87
N GLU A 15 -3.00 -11.88 -4.57
CA GLU A 15 -3.16 -10.76 -3.65
C GLU A 15 -1.79 -10.17 -3.25
N LEU A 16 -1.76 -8.87 -2.97
CA LEU A 16 -0.57 -8.17 -2.49
C LEU A 16 -0.84 -7.55 -1.12
N TYR A 17 0.05 -7.84 -0.17
CA TYR A 17 -0.01 -7.35 1.20
C TYR A 17 1.17 -6.40 1.44
N PHE A 18 0.85 -5.20 1.91
CA PHE A 18 1.81 -4.16 2.28
C PHE A 18 1.74 -3.97 3.80
N ASP A 19 2.79 -4.35 4.53
CA ASP A 19 2.87 -4.15 5.97
C ASP A 19 3.75 -2.93 6.29
N MET A 20 3.10 -1.88 6.81
CA MET A 20 3.76 -0.65 7.26
C MET A 20 3.98 -0.61 8.77
N SER A 21 3.57 -1.61 9.56
CA SER A 21 3.78 -1.65 11.03
C SER A 21 5.25 -1.57 11.42
N GLY A 22 6.14 -2.01 10.53
CA GLY A 22 7.57 -1.79 10.63
C GLY A 22 8.04 -0.44 10.09
N SER A 23 7.28 0.66 10.10
CA SER A 23 7.82 1.97 9.74
C SER A 23 8.49 2.66 10.93
N SER A 24 9.28 3.71 10.68
CA SER A 24 9.72 4.59 11.78
C SER A 24 8.54 5.39 12.34
N PRO A 25 8.61 5.84 13.61
CA PRO A 25 7.66 6.82 14.14
C PRO A 25 7.70 8.16 13.39
N PRO A 26 6.65 8.99 13.51
CA PRO A 26 6.65 10.35 12.99
C PRO A 26 7.86 11.17 13.46
N CYS A 27 8.43 11.96 12.56
CA CYS A 27 9.56 12.83 12.87
C CYS A 27 9.09 14.20 13.37
N GLN A 28 10.01 14.99 13.92
CA GLN A 28 9.72 16.39 14.23
C GLN A 28 9.72 17.23 12.96
N GLY A 29 8.63 17.97 12.71
CA GLY A 29 8.51 18.88 11.57
C GLY A 29 7.48 18.43 10.52
N PRO A 30 7.45 19.11 9.36
CA PRO A 30 6.38 18.94 8.35
C PRO A 30 6.59 17.72 7.43
N MET A 31 7.55 16.86 7.71
CA MET A 31 7.90 15.69 6.88
C MET A 31 7.18 14.42 7.33
N ASN A 32 5.92 14.57 7.74
CA ASN A 32 5.04 13.46 8.09
C ASN A 32 3.85 13.44 7.12
N SER A 33 3.43 12.23 6.74
CA SER A 33 2.30 12.03 5.85
C SER A 33 1.12 11.47 6.64
N VAL A 34 -0.09 11.98 6.39
CA VAL A 34 -1.30 11.37 6.94
C VAL A 34 -1.52 9.99 6.30
N ILE A 35 -2.10 9.05 7.05
CA ILE A 35 -2.31 7.65 6.62
C ILE A 35 -3.00 7.59 5.25
N ALA A 36 -4.02 8.42 5.02
CA ALA A 36 -4.73 8.46 3.75
C ALA A 36 -3.80 8.72 2.56
N THR A 37 -2.91 9.71 2.66
CA THR A 37 -1.95 10.06 1.62
C THR A 37 -0.92 8.94 1.41
N THR A 38 -0.49 8.30 2.50
CA THR A 38 0.43 7.15 2.44
C THR A 38 -0.22 5.95 1.73
N ARG A 39 -1.50 5.66 1.98
CA ARG A 39 -2.22 4.62 1.23
C ARG A 39 -2.40 4.99 -0.24
N SER A 40 -2.71 6.26 -0.51
CA SER A 40 -2.82 6.78 -1.88
C SER A 40 -1.53 6.62 -2.67
N SER A 41 -0.35 6.75 -2.05
CA SER A 41 0.92 6.55 -2.77
C SER A 41 1.12 5.09 -3.20
N ILE A 42 0.70 4.11 -2.39
CA ILE A 42 0.70 2.69 -2.76
C ILE A 42 -0.25 2.46 -3.94
N TYR A 43 -1.49 2.96 -3.88
CA TYR A 43 -2.44 2.84 -4.99
C TYR A 43 -1.91 3.48 -6.28
N LEU A 44 -1.27 4.64 -6.17
CA LEU A 44 -0.64 5.32 -7.29
C LEU A 44 0.52 4.50 -7.87
N ALA A 45 1.37 3.90 -7.02
CA ALA A 45 2.45 3.03 -7.45
C ALA A 45 1.92 1.83 -8.23
N MET A 46 0.85 1.19 -7.74
CA MET A 46 0.20 0.09 -8.45
C MET A 46 -0.34 0.52 -9.82
N LYS A 47 -0.88 1.75 -9.92
CA LYS A 47 -1.32 2.29 -11.21
C LYS A 47 -0.16 2.51 -12.19
N HIS A 48 1.04 2.83 -11.70
CA HIS A 48 2.24 2.95 -12.54
C HIS A 48 2.79 1.60 -12.98
N ILE A 49 2.68 0.56 -12.15
CA ILE A 49 3.08 -0.80 -12.49
C ILE A 49 2.12 -1.41 -13.52
N PHE A 50 0.81 -1.13 -13.40
CA PHE A 50 -0.24 -1.64 -14.28
C PHE A 50 -1.01 -0.48 -14.97
N PRO A 51 -0.35 0.28 -15.87
CA PRO A 51 -0.92 1.46 -16.51
C PRO A 51 -2.11 1.13 -17.42
N GLU A 52 -2.20 -0.09 -17.93
CA GLU A 52 -3.29 -0.58 -18.78
C GLU A 52 -4.57 -0.93 -18.00
N VAL A 53 -4.46 -1.25 -16.70
CA VAL A 53 -5.63 -1.63 -15.90
C VAL A 53 -6.48 -0.38 -15.59
N PRO A 54 -7.77 -0.33 -15.97
CA PRO A 54 -8.64 0.81 -15.67
C PRO A 54 -8.73 1.07 -14.17
N ILE A 55 -8.85 2.33 -13.75
CA ILE A 55 -9.04 2.66 -12.33
C ILE A 55 -10.50 2.47 -11.97
N ASN A 56 -10.80 1.46 -11.15
CA ASN A 56 -12.11 1.20 -10.57
C ASN A 56 -11.96 0.48 -9.22
N ALA A 57 -13.07 0.18 -8.55
CA ALA A 57 -13.05 -0.46 -7.23
C ALA A 57 -12.34 -1.84 -7.23
N GLY A 58 -12.52 -2.65 -8.28
CA GLY A 58 -11.90 -3.98 -8.38
C GLY A 58 -10.38 -3.94 -8.57
N THR A 59 -9.84 -2.84 -9.11
CA THR A 59 -8.39 -2.66 -9.29
C THR A 59 -7.63 -2.63 -7.96
N PHE A 60 -8.28 -2.18 -6.90
CA PHE A 60 -7.68 -2.03 -5.57
C PHE A 60 -8.09 -3.12 -4.58
N GLU A 61 -9.11 -3.92 -4.93
CA GLU A 61 -9.59 -5.04 -4.14
C GLU A 61 -8.50 -6.05 -3.73
N PRO A 62 -7.55 -6.46 -4.61
CA PRO A 62 -6.50 -7.43 -4.22
C PRO A 62 -5.35 -6.81 -3.42
N LEU A 63 -5.43 -5.53 -3.04
CA LEU A 63 -4.39 -4.80 -2.32
C LEU A 63 -4.77 -4.65 -0.85
N HIS A 64 -3.99 -5.27 0.02
CA HIS A 64 -4.18 -5.22 1.46
C HIS A 64 -3.09 -4.37 2.09
N ILE A 65 -3.46 -3.23 2.67
CA ILE A 65 -2.51 -2.30 3.29
C ILE A 65 -2.76 -2.29 4.79
N LYS A 66 -1.75 -2.70 5.56
CA LYS A 66 -1.75 -2.60 7.02
C LYS A 66 -1.04 -1.31 7.41
N ASP A 67 -1.76 -0.48 8.17
CA ASP A 67 -1.28 0.82 8.62
C ASP A 67 -0.12 0.67 9.62
N PRO A 68 0.76 1.68 9.76
CA PRO A 68 1.84 1.67 10.75
C PRO A 68 1.31 1.74 12.18
N ASP A 69 2.11 1.30 13.13
CA ASP A 69 1.84 1.49 14.56
C ASP A 69 2.35 2.89 14.98
N GLY A 70 1.45 3.86 15.16
CA GLY A 70 1.77 5.19 15.71
C GLY A 70 1.21 6.40 14.98
#